data_AF-A0A3A0BUQ8-F1
#
_entry.id   AF-A0A3A0BUQ8-F1
#
_cell.length_a   1.000
_cell.length_b   1.000
_cell.length_c   1.000
_cell.angle_alpha   90.00
_cell.angle_beta   90.00
_cell.angle_gamma   90.00
#
_symmetry.space_group_name_H-M   'P 1'
#
loop_
_entity.id
_entity.type
_entity.pdbx_description
1 polymer ?
#
loop_
_entity_poly.entity_id
_entity_poly.type
_entity_poly.pdbx_seq_one_letter_code
_entity_poly.pdbx_strand_id
1 'polypeptide(L)'
;MASGVFNLQKSSTTQSSYGISTNQSWILLNPPYGSTQTITTEVDSITVSVNTGALNTGSYSAVVYISESGPNGSNLLRVPVSLTVLASGTTPPPPPP
;
A
#
# COMPACT_ATOMS: atom_id res chain seq x y z
N MET A 1 -10.82 5.66 -7.08
CA MET A 1 -9.51 5.03 -6.80
C MET A 1 -8.54 6.11 -6.32
N ALA A 2 -7.79 5.83 -5.27
CA ALA A 2 -6.71 6.69 -4.79
C ALA A 2 -5.42 5.88 -4.73
N SER A 3 -4.26 6.53 -4.82
CA SER A 3 -2.97 5.86 -4.77
C SER A 3 -1.93 6.74 -4.07
N GLY A 4 -0.98 6.10 -3.41
CA GLY A 4 0.21 6.72 -2.83
C GLY A 4 1.45 5.88 -3.12
N VAL A 5 2.62 6.49 -2.97
CA VAL A 5 3.91 5.81 -3.16
C VAL A 5 4.74 6.04 -1.92
N PHE A 6 5.43 5.01 -1.45
CA PHE A 6 6.51 5.15 -0.48
C PHE A 6 7.79 4.52 -1.03
N ASN A 7 8.91 5.08 -0.59
CA ASN A 7 10.23 4.62 -0.98
C ASN A 7 10.81 3.75 0.14
N LEU A 8 11.29 2.57 -0.22
CA LEU A 8 12.00 1.65 0.66
C LEU A 8 13.49 1.74 0.34
N GLN A 9 14.31 1.92 1.38
CA GLN A 9 15.75 1.92 1.26
C GLN A 9 16.34 1.14 2.43
N LYS A 10 17.37 0.35 2.15
CA LYS A 10 18.16 -0.35 3.18
C LYS A 10 19.36 0.51 3.57
N SER A 11 19.70 0.53 4.86
CA SER A 11 20.83 1.29 5.38
C SER A 11 22.19 0.58 5.21
N SER A 12 22.21 -0.75 5.05
CA SER A 12 23.43 -1.52 4.82
C SER A 12 23.64 -1.82 3.34
N THR A 13 24.87 -2.11 2.95
CA THR A 13 25.25 -2.45 1.56
C THR A 13 25.05 -3.93 1.19
N THR A 14 24.81 -4.81 2.16
CA THR A 14 24.58 -6.24 1.91
C THR A 14 23.21 -6.48 1.30
N GLN A 15 23.15 -7.27 0.23
CA GLN A 15 21.88 -7.67 -0.41
C GLN A 15 20.98 -8.41 0.57
N SER A 16 19.69 -8.11 0.51
CA SER A 16 18.65 -8.84 1.23
C SER A 16 17.43 -9.03 0.35
N SER A 17 16.62 -10.03 0.66
CA SER A 17 15.33 -10.23 0.00
C SER A 17 14.22 -9.69 0.89
N TYR A 18 13.14 -9.18 0.30
CA TYR A 18 11.96 -8.82 1.06
C TYR A 18 10.68 -9.23 0.34
N GLY A 19 9.68 -9.61 1.13
CA GLY A 19 8.33 -9.90 0.66
C GLY A 19 7.37 -8.77 1.00
N ILE A 20 6.41 -8.53 0.13
CA ILE A 20 5.36 -7.52 0.30
C ILE A 20 4.00 -8.19 0.52
N SER A 21 3.25 -7.79 1.54
CA SER A 21 1.89 -8.27 1.77
C SER A 21 0.98 -7.20 2.40
N THR A 22 -0.33 -7.45 2.44
CA THR A 22 -1.32 -6.57 3.08
C THR A 22 -2.43 -7.41 3.72
N ASN A 23 -3.07 -6.88 4.76
CA ASN A 23 -4.19 -7.54 5.46
C ASN A 23 -5.57 -7.21 4.90
N GLN A 24 -5.67 -6.37 3.87
CA GLN A 24 -6.95 -5.90 3.32
C GLN A 24 -7.01 -6.08 1.81
N SER A 25 -8.10 -6.66 1.31
CA SER A 25 -8.29 -6.98 -0.12
C SER A 25 -8.58 -5.76 -1.00
N TRP A 26 -8.99 -4.64 -0.40
CA TRP A 26 -9.18 -3.37 -1.11
C TRP A 26 -7.87 -2.61 -1.36
N ILE A 27 -6.74 -3.13 -0.87
CA ILE A 27 -5.38 -2.65 -1.17
C ILE A 27 -4.82 -3.43 -2.37
N LEU A 28 -4.31 -2.69 -3.34
CA LEU A 28 -3.54 -3.17 -4.48
C LEU A 28 -2.11 -2.67 -4.33
N LEU A 29 -1.14 -3.54 -4.53
CA LEU A 29 0.28 -3.21 -4.40
C LEU A 29 0.99 -3.35 -5.75
N ASN A 30 1.98 -2.51 -5.98
CA ASN A 30 2.97 -2.68 -7.03
C ASN A 30 4.37 -2.46 -6.42
N PRO A 31 5.21 -3.51 -6.31
CA PRO A 31 4.99 -4.91 -6.74
C PRO A 31 3.79 -5.61 -6.06
N PRO A 32 3.14 -6.61 -6.70
CA PRO A 32 1.94 -7.24 -6.17
C PRO A 32 2.19 -8.01 -4.88
N TYR A 33 1.14 -8.20 -4.06
CA TYR A 33 1.25 -8.96 -2.82
C TYR A 33 1.76 -10.39 -3.07
N GLY A 34 2.59 -10.91 -2.16
CA GLY A 34 3.25 -12.21 -2.32
C GLY A 34 4.49 -12.18 -3.20
N SER A 35 4.82 -11.04 -3.81
CA SER A 35 6.09 -10.88 -4.53
C SER A 35 7.27 -10.89 -3.57
N THR A 36 8.39 -11.41 -4.05
CA THR A 36 9.70 -11.33 -3.38
C THR A 36 10.65 -10.50 -4.24
N GLN A 37 11.24 -9.49 -3.62
CA GLN A 37 12.13 -8.49 -4.22
C GLN A 37 13.49 -8.60 -3.55
N THR A 38 14.52 -8.03 -4.18
CA THR A 38 15.84 -7.86 -3.57
C THR A 38 16.13 -6.39 -3.38
N ILE A 39 16.86 -6.05 -2.31
CA ILE A 39 17.31 -4.70 -2.04
C ILE A 39 18.78 -4.68 -1.57
N THR A 40 19.57 -3.76 -2.11
CA THR A 40 20.93 -3.43 -1.66
C THR A 40 21.03 -1.96 -1.23
N THR A 41 21.57 -1.09 -2.09
CA THR A 41 21.75 0.34 -1.84
C THR A 41 20.78 1.22 -2.63
N GLU A 42 20.04 0.62 -3.56
CA GLU A 42 19.00 1.24 -4.36
C GLU A 42 17.80 1.66 -3.51
N VAL A 43 16.94 2.48 -4.12
CA VAL A 43 15.66 2.90 -3.57
C VAL A 43 14.57 2.23 -4.36
N ASP A 44 13.73 1.46 -3.67
CA ASP A 44 12.59 0.77 -4.25
C ASP A 44 11.32 1.59 -4.04
N SER A 45 10.65 1.98 -5.12
CA SER A 45 9.35 2.66 -5.06
C SER A 45 8.21 1.64 -5.01
N ILE A 46 7.44 1.66 -3.94
CA ILE A 46 6.28 0.79 -3.74
C ILE A 46 5.01 1.63 -3.89
N THR A 47 4.19 1.28 -4.88
CA THR A 47 2.90 1.92 -5.11
C THR A 47 1.80 1.19 -4.37
N VAL A 48 1.03 1.93 -3.59
CA VAL A 48 -0.16 1.45 -2.86
C VAL A 48 -1.37 2.10 -3.49
N SER A 49 -2.25 1.30 -4.05
CA SER A 49 -3.51 1.74 -4.64
C SER A 49 -4.68 1.20 -3.85
N VAL A 50 -5.76 1.98 -3.73
CA VAL A 50 -6.96 1.60 -3.00
C VAL A 50 -8.17 1.53 -3.93
N ASN A 51 -8.84 0.38 -3.95
CA ASN A 51 -10.07 0.18 -4.70
C ASN A 51 -11.28 0.62 -3.85
N THR A 52 -11.65 1.90 -3.98
CA THR A 52 -12.82 2.46 -3.30
C THR A 52 -14.16 2.05 -3.91
N GLY A 53 -14.18 1.45 -5.11
CA GLY A 53 -15.43 1.08 -5.80
C GLY A 53 -16.19 -0.07 -5.12
N ALA A 54 -15.49 -0.87 -4.31
CA ALA A 54 -16.08 -1.96 -3.53
C ALA A 54 -16.34 -1.59 -2.06
N LEU A 55 -16.12 -0.33 -1.66
CA LEU A 55 -16.24 0.12 -0.28
C LEU A 55 -17.40 1.11 -0.12
N ASN A 56 -18.13 0.98 0.97
CA ASN A 56 -19.14 1.94 1.38
C ASN A 56 -18.48 3.20 1.96
N THR A 57 -19.26 4.26 2.14
CA THR A 57 -18.79 5.45 2.85
C THR A 57 -18.43 5.11 4.30
N GLY A 58 -17.27 5.56 4.76
CA GLY A 58 -16.76 5.24 6.10
C GLY A 58 -15.24 5.34 6.21
N SER A 59 -14.73 5.00 7.38
CA SER A 59 -13.29 4.97 7.69
C SER A 59 -12.77 3.54 7.71
N TYR A 60 -11.63 3.33 7.06
CA TYR A 60 -10.98 2.03 6.92
C TYR A 60 -9.52 2.12 7.34
N SER A 61 -8.99 1.01 7.83
CA SER A 61 -7.58 0.88 8.22
C SER A 61 -6.99 -0.41 7.67
N ALA A 62 -5.79 -0.32 7.12
CA ALA A 62 -5.00 -1.45 6.64
C ALA A 62 -3.55 -1.30 7.08
N VAL A 63 -2.80 -2.39 6.94
CA VAL A 63 -1.35 -2.41 7.11
C VAL A 63 -0.74 -3.08 5.88
N VAL A 64 0.29 -2.45 5.33
CA VAL A 64 1.21 -3.08 4.38
C VAL A 64 2.41 -3.58 5.16
N TYR A 65 2.78 -4.84 4.95
CA TYR A 65 3.90 -5.50 5.63
C TYR A 65 5.03 -5.70 4.64
N ILE A 66 6.24 -5.33 5.06
CA ILE A 66 7.49 -5.63 4.36
C ILE A 66 8.30 -6.55 5.25
N SER A 67 8.39 -7.82 4.85
CA SER A 67 9.16 -8.83 5.57
C SER A 67 10.50 -9.01 4.89
N GLU A 68 11.55 -8.44 5.46
CA GLU A 68 12.91 -8.48 4.95
C GLU A 68 13.68 -9.64 5.61
N SER A 69 14.49 -10.33 4.81
CA SER A 69 15.36 -11.42 5.23
C SER A 69 16.69 -11.35 4.47
N GLY A 70 17.78 -11.32 5.21
CA GLY A 70 19.12 -11.28 4.63
C GLY A 70 20.20 -11.74 5.60
N PRO A 71 21.48 -11.62 5.20
CA PRO A 71 22.61 -12.09 6.01
C PRO A 71 22.72 -11.40 7.38
N ASN A 72 22.17 -10.19 7.51
CA ASN A 72 22.17 -9.41 8.76
C ASN A 72 20.96 -9.71 9.65
N GLY A 73 20.12 -10.68 9.30
CA GLY A 73 18.92 -11.07 10.04
C GLY A 73 17.63 -10.83 9.26
N SER A 74 16.50 -10.88 9.96
CA SER A 74 15.18 -10.60 9.39
C SER A 74 14.52 -9.44 10.11
N ASN A 75 13.76 -8.63 9.38
CA ASN A 75 13.06 -7.46 9.89
C ASN A 75 11.64 -7.41 9.32
N LEU A 76 10.70 -6.86 10.09
CA LEU A 76 9.32 -6.67 9.68
C LEU A 76 8.92 -5.21 9.82
N LEU A 77 8.75 -4.51 8.69
CA LEU A 77 8.22 -3.16 8.66
C LEU A 77 6.71 -3.19 8.49
N ARG A 78 6.03 -2.26 9.17
CA ARG A 78 4.57 -2.09 9.13
C ARG A 78 4.26 -0.67 8.68
N VAL A 79 3.64 -0.53 7.51
CA VAL A 79 3.22 0.75 6.95
C VAL A 79 1.71 0.87 7.14
N PRO A 80 1.22 1.72 8.05
CA PRO A 80 -0.21 1.90 8.26
C PRO A 80 -0.82 2.67 7.09
N VAL A 81 -2.01 2.25 6.66
CA VAL A 81 -2.81 2.91 5.63
C VAL A 81 -4.16 3.27 6.22
N SER A 82 -4.49 4.56 6.20
CA SER A 82 -5.80 5.09 6.56
C SER A 82 -6.54 5.54 5.30
N LEU A 83 -7.83 5.20 5.22
CA LEU A 83 -8.69 5.57 4.10
C LEU A 83 -10.02 6.06 4.63
N THR A 84 -10.45 7.23 4.15
CA THR A 84 -11.79 7.76 4.39
C THR A 84 -12.52 7.82 3.05
N VAL A 85 -13.62 7.06 2.94
CA VAL A 85 -14.49 7.07 1.77
C VAL A 85 -15.66 8.00 2.06
N LEU A 86 -15.75 9.09 1.30
CA LEU A 86 -16.83 10.07 1.38
C LEU A 86 -17.92 9.75 0.36
N ALA A 87 -19.16 10.15 0.66
CA ALA A 87 -20.25 10.05 -0.30
C ALA A 87 -19.93 10.88 -1.54
N SER A 88 -20.14 10.31 -2.73
CA SER A 88 -20.13 11.08 -3.96
C SER A 88 -21.34 12.01 -3.93
N GLY A 89 -21.13 13.33 -3.87
CA GLY A 89 -22.23 14.28 -3.86
C GLY A 89 -23.10 14.10 -5.10
N THR A 90 -24.36 13.72 -4.94
CA THR A 90 -25.35 13.82 -6.02
C THR A 90 -25.75 15.27 -6.14
N THR A 91 -25.38 15.93 -7.23
CA THR A 91 -26.01 17.20 -7.61
C THR A 91 -27.52 16.99 -7.71
N PRO A 92 -28.36 17.80 -7.02
CA PRO A 92 -29.80 17.72 -7.19
C PRO A 92 -30.16 17.89 -8.67
N PRO A 93 -31.16 17.15 -9.21
CA PRO A 93 -31.64 17.41 -10.56
C PRO A 93 -32.12 18.87 -10.68
N PRO A 94 -31.94 19.53 -11.83
CA PRO A 94 -32.42 20.89 -12.02
C PRO A 94 -33.94 20.95 -11.80
N PRO A 95 -34.47 22.04 -11.21
CA PRO A 95 -35.91 22.18 -11.01
C PRO A 95 -36.65 22.14 -12.36
N PRO A 96 -37.84 21.52 -12.43
CA PRO A 96 -38.67 21.56 -13.63
C PRO A 96 -39.11 23.00 -13.98
N PRO A 97 -39.33 23.31 -15.27
CA PRO A 97 -39.66 24.65 -15.76
C PRO A 97 -41.06 25.14 -15.34
#